data_AF-A0A655BV07-F1
#
_entry.id   AF-A0A655BV07-F1
#
_cell.length_a   1.000
_cell.length_b   1.000
_cell.length_c   1.000
_cell.angle_alpha   90.00
_cell.angle_beta   90.00
_cell.angle_gamma   90.00
#
_symmetry.space_group_name_H-M   'P 1'
#
loop_
_entity.id
_entity.type
_entity.pdbx_description
1 polymer ?
#
loop_
_entity_poly.entity_id
_entity_poly.type
_entity_poly.pdbx_seq_one_letter_code
_entity_poly.pdbx_strand_id
1 'polypeptide(L)'
;MYGQAFDKSAYPLLARAHPSGIIPDMRGWTIKGKPAGRAVLSQEMDGNKAHGHTARALETDLGTKTTSHFDYGTKTTSEDGEHVHEFGGRVWSYWGDSNHLSLHVGSGEWTKAGGRHVHTINIGGHVHTVWIGPHGHVVIVDQDGNPETTVKNIAFNYIVRLA
;
A
#
# COMPACT_ATOMS: atom_id res chain seq x y z
N MET A 1 -16.24 -42.52 -37.77
CA MET A 1 -15.33 -41.76 -38.66
C MET A 1 -14.09 -41.47 -37.83
N TYR A 2 -12.95 -42.11 -38.14
CA TYR A 2 -11.81 -42.26 -37.23
C TYR A 2 -10.45 -41.92 -37.88
N GLY A 3 -10.42 -41.17 -38.99
CA GLY A 3 -9.15 -40.82 -39.65
C GLY A 3 -8.60 -41.91 -40.58
N GLN A 4 -9.36 -42.97 -40.85
CA GLN A 4 -8.85 -44.12 -41.61
C GLN A 4 -8.82 -43.89 -43.12
N ALA A 5 -7.86 -44.53 -43.80
CA ALA A 5 -7.82 -44.60 -45.26
C ALA A 5 -8.87 -45.57 -45.83
N PHE A 6 -9.24 -45.39 -47.10
CA PHE A 6 -10.11 -46.31 -47.85
C PHE A 6 -9.68 -46.46 -49.31
N ASP A 7 -10.10 -47.56 -49.94
CA ASP A 7 -9.87 -47.78 -51.37
C ASP A 7 -10.86 -46.95 -52.21
N LYS A 8 -10.32 -46.00 -52.98
CA LYS A 8 -11.10 -45.10 -53.83
C LYS A 8 -11.78 -45.80 -55.00
N SER A 9 -11.20 -46.90 -55.50
CA SER A 9 -11.77 -47.67 -56.60
C SER A 9 -12.96 -48.50 -56.14
N ALA A 10 -12.87 -49.06 -54.93
CA ALA A 10 -13.98 -49.80 -54.31
C ALA A 10 -15.15 -48.89 -53.90
N TYR A 11 -14.86 -47.66 -53.47
CA TYR A 11 -15.87 -46.70 -52.98
C TYR A 11 -15.84 -45.38 -53.78
N PRO A 12 -16.27 -45.38 -55.05
CA PRO A 12 -16.14 -44.21 -55.94
C PRO A 12 -17.00 -43.01 -55.49
N LEU A 13 -18.18 -43.26 -54.91
CA LEU A 13 -19.02 -42.18 -54.36
C LEU A 13 -18.39 -41.53 -53.13
N LEU A 14 -17.77 -42.33 -52.26
CA LEU A 14 -17.03 -41.83 -51.10
C LEU A 14 -15.77 -41.06 -51.53
N ALA A 15 -15.07 -41.54 -52.57
CA ALA A 15 -13.91 -40.85 -53.16
C ALA A 15 -14.27 -39.47 -53.72
N ARG A 16 -15.50 -39.27 -54.22
CA ARG A 16 -15.98 -37.94 -54.63
C ARG A 16 -16.15 -36.99 -53.43
N ALA A 17 -16.58 -37.50 -52.29
CA ALA A 17 -16.73 -36.71 -51.05
C ALA A 17 -15.39 -36.46 -50.34
N HIS A 18 -14.50 -37.45 -50.38
CA HIS A 18 -13.18 -37.42 -49.75
C HIS A 18 -12.08 -37.79 -50.78
N PRO A 19 -11.65 -36.86 -51.65
CA PRO A 19 -10.68 -37.12 -52.71
C PRO A 19 -9.30 -37.58 -52.21
N SER A 20 -8.97 -37.27 -50.95
CA SER A 20 -7.75 -37.73 -50.28
C SER A 20 -7.71 -39.25 -50.08
N GLY A 21 -8.86 -39.95 -50.13
CA GLY A 21 -8.93 -41.37 -49.74
C GLY A 21 -8.87 -41.57 -48.23
N ILE A 22 -9.09 -40.51 -47.44
CA ILE A 22 -9.07 -40.54 -45.97
C ILE A 22 -10.39 -40.00 -45.44
N ILE A 23 -11.06 -40.79 -44.59
CA ILE A 23 -12.25 -40.35 -43.85
C ILE A 23 -11.79 -39.48 -42.67
N PRO A 24 -12.33 -38.28 -42.43
CA PRO A 24 -11.94 -37.45 -41.30
C PRO A 24 -12.09 -38.16 -39.95
N ASP A 25 -11.22 -37.85 -38.99
CA ASP A 25 -11.46 -38.21 -37.58
C ASP A 25 -12.40 -37.18 -36.97
N MET A 26 -13.57 -37.63 -36.52
CA MET A 26 -14.62 -36.77 -35.97
C MET A 26 -14.79 -36.92 -34.45
N ARG A 27 -13.93 -37.71 -33.79
CA ARG A 27 -13.95 -37.82 -32.32
C ARG A 27 -13.59 -36.48 -31.68
N GLY A 28 -14.42 -36.00 -30.76
CA GLY A 28 -14.23 -34.70 -30.10
C GLY A 28 -14.55 -33.47 -30.98
N TRP A 29 -14.90 -33.65 -32.24
CA TRP A 29 -15.14 -32.54 -33.17
C TRP A 29 -16.61 -32.16 -33.29
N THR A 30 -16.89 -30.86 -33.33
CA THR A 30 -18.20 -30.31 -33.69
C THR A 30 -18.17 -29.80 -35.13
N ILE A 31 -19.21 -30.10 -35.91
CA ILE A 31 -19.32 -29.62 -37.30
C ILE A 31 -19.69 -28.13 -37.30
N LYS A 32 -18.86 -27.32 -37.95
CA LYS A 32 -19.10 -25.89 -38.22
C LYS A 32 -19.22 -25.67 -39.72
N GLY A 33 -20.25 -24.91 -40.13
CA GLY A 33 -20.40 -24.50 -41.53
C GLY A 33 -19.17 -23.72 -42.00
N LYS A 34 -18.65 -24.07 -43.19
CA LYS A 34 -17.40 -23.50 -43.71
C LYS A 34 -17.56 -21.99 -43.98
N PRO A 35 -16.86 -21.10 -43.25
CA PRO A 35 -16.90 -19.68 -43.53
C PRO A 35 -16.07 -19.32 -44.78
N ALA A 36 -16.15 -18.06 -45.21
CA ALA A 36 -15.16 -17.50 -46.12
C ALA A 36 -13.76 -17.53 -45.47
N GLY A 37 -12.71 -17.69 -46.27
CA GLY A 37 -11.33 -17.72 -45.77
C GLY A 37 -10.85 -19.03 -45.14
N ARG A 38 -11.71 -20.06 -45.02
CA ARG A 38 -11.33 -21.41 -44.58
C ARG A 38 -11.49 -22.48 -45.65
N ALA A 39 -10.56 -23.43 -45.66
CA ALA A 39 -10.63 -24.64 -46.48
C ALA A 39 -11.62 -25.66 -45.88
N VAL A 40 -12.24 -26.46 -46.76
CA VAL A 40 -13.08 -27.60 -46.36
C VAL A 40 -12.24 -28.61 -45.58
N LEU A 41 -12.80 -29.18 -44.50
CA LEU A 41 -12.14 -30.12 -43.57
C LEU A 41 -10.93 -29.55 -42.78
N SER A 42 -10.67 -28.25 -42.86
CA SER A 42 -9.72 -27.61 -41.93
C SER A 42 -10.23 -27.72 -40.48
N GLN A 43 -9.31 -27.91 -39.53
CA GLN A 43 -9.60 -27.93 -38.10
C GLN A 43 -9.44 -26.53 -37.49
N GLU A 44 -10.16 -26.27 -36.41
CA GLU A 44 -10.06 -25.05 -35.60
C GLU A 44 -10.24 -25.45 -34.15
N MET A 45 -9.24 -25.17 -33.31
CA MET A 45 -9.30 -25.46 -31.89
C MET A 45 -10.33 -24.56 -31.21
N ASP A 46 -10.83 -25.02 -30.07
CA ASP A 46 -11.67 -24.24 -29.19
C ASP A 46 -10.88 -23.06 -28.60
N GLY A 47 -11.60 -22.02 -28.16
CA GLY A 47 -10.97 -20.83 -27.62
C GLY A 47 -11.98 -19.83 -27.11
N ASN A 48 -11.65 -19.23 -25.97
CA ASN A 48 -12.46 -18.16 -25.39
C ASN A 48 -12.37 -16.90 -26.25
N LYS A 49 -13.51 -16.23 -26.42
CA LYS A 49 -13.54 -14.93 -27.06
C LYS A 49 -12.80 -13.90 -26.20
N ALA A 50 -12.08 -12.99 -26.86
CA ALA A 50 -11.46 -11.85 -26.18
C ALA A 50 -12.50 -11.08 -25.36
N HIS A 51 -12.17 -10.85 -24.09
CA HIS A 51 -13.00 -10.13 -23.12
C HIS A 51 -12.10 -9.50 -22.03
N GLY A 52 -12.71 -8.71 -21.16
CA GLY A 52 -12.07 -8.13 -19.98
C GLY A 52 -12.97 -8.22 -18.76
N HIS A 53 -12.43 -7.84 -17.61
CA HIS A 53 -13.14 -7.81 -16.34
C HIS A 53 -12.97 -6.45 -15.67
N THR A 54 -14.02 -5.98 -14.99
CA THR A 54 -13.88 -4.88 -14.04
C THR A 54 -13.38 -5.45 -12.72
N ALA A 55 -12.36 -4.83 -12.13
CA ALA A 55 -11.83 -5.20 -10.82
C ALA A 55 -11.76 -3.97 -9.92
N ARG A 56 -11.86 -4.18 -8.61
CA ARG A 56 -11.67 -3.13 -7.60
C ARG A 56 -10.90 -3.67 -6.40
N ALA A 57 -9.97 -2.87 -5.89
CA ALA A 57 -9.44 -3.04 -4.55
C ALA A 57 -10.39 -2.36 -3.56
N LEU A 58 -10.58 -2.97 -2.39
CA LEU A 58 -11.34 -2.36 -1.31
C LEU A 58 -10.44 -1.44 -0.49
N GLU A 59 -11.06 -0.48 0.19
CA GLU A 59 -10.36 0.41 1.10
C GLU A 59 -9.76 -0.37 2.28
N THR A 60 -8.56 0.02 2.71
CA THR A 60 -7.89 -0.55 3.88
C THR A 60 -7.49 0.58 4.83
N ASP A 61 -8.03 0.56 6.04
CA ASP A 61 -7.60 1.47 7.10
C ASP A 61 -6.35 0.90 7.81
N LEU A 62 -5.25 1.67 7.83
CA LEU A 62 -4.00 1.28 8.49
C LEU A 62 -3.96 1.68 9.98
N GLY A 63 -4.96 2.42 10.44
CA GLY A 63 -5.14 2.88 11.82
C GLY A 63 -4.13 3.93 12.26
N THR A 64 -4.17 4.25 13.56
CA THR A 64 -3.26 5.22 14.20
C THR A 64 -1.98 4.55 14.66
N LYS A 65 -0.83 5.25 14.51
CA LYS A 65 0.48 4.81 15.01
C LYS A 65 1.04 5.86 15.98
N THR A 66 1.75 5.40 16.99
CA THR A 66 2.48 6.27 17.94
C THR A 66 3.93 6.37 17.51
N THR A 67 4.52 7.57 17.61
CA THR A 67 5.94 7.77 17.31
C THR A 67 6.83 7.18 18.41
N SER A 68 8.14 7.11 18.16
CA SER A 68 9.10 6.84 19.22
C SER A 68 9.09 7.96 20.28
N HIS A 69 9.58 7.62 21.48
CA HIS A 69 9.75 8.58 22.57
C HIS A 69 10.99 9.46 22.35
N PHE A 70 10.88 10.76 22.68
CA PHE A 70 11.99 11.69 22.70
C PHE A 70 11.96 12.48 24.01
N ASP A 71 13.07 12.47 24.75
CA ASP A 71 13.24 13.19 26.01
C ASP A 71 14.22 14.36 25.84
N TYR A 72 13.77 15.58 26.16
CA TYR A 72 14.61 16.77 26.12
C TYR A 72 15.60 16.84 27.31
N GLY A 73 15.36 16.07 28.37
CA GLY A 73 16.12 16.10 29.62
C GLY A 73 16.02 17.43 30.35
N THR A 74 17.00 17.71 31.20
CA THR A 74 17.10 18.97 31.95
C THR A 74 17.81 20.04 31.12
N LYS A 75 17.24 21.26 31.09
CA LYS A 75 17.86 22.46 30.49
C LYS A 75 18.09 23.52 31.57
N THR A 76 19.16 24.30 31.44
CA THR A 76 19.51 25.41 32.34
C THR A 76 19.33 26.75 31.63
N THR A 77 19.02 27.79 32.39
CA THR A 77 18.98 29.18 31.90
C THR A 77 20.39 29.79 31.89
N SER A 78 20.56 30.98 31.32
CA SER A 78 21.76 31.79 31.52
C SER A 78 21.87 32.28 32.97
N GLU A 79 23.08 32.63 33.41
CA GLU A 79 23.35 33.27 34.71
C GLU A 79 23.20 34.79 34.58
N ASP A 80 22.29 35.39 35.34
CA ASP A 80 22.01 36.84 35.33
C ASP A 80 21.36 37.27 36.67
N GLY A 81 21.23 38.57 36.91
CA GLY A 81 20.55 39.16 38.05
C GLY A 81 21.43 39.43 39.28
N GLU A 82 22.74 39.25 39.16
CA GLU A 82 23.70 39.65 40.19
C GLU A 82 23.70 41.18 40.34
N HIS A 83 23.44 41.65 41.55
CA HIS A 83 23.51 43.06 41.90
C HIS A 83 23.79 43.21 43.40
N VAL A 84 24.33 44.36 43.79
CA VAL A 84 24.72 44.66 45.18
C VAL A 84 23.89 45.83 45.73
N HIS A 85 23.57 45.76 47.02
CA HIS A 85 23.03 46.88 47.80
C HIS A 85 23.98 47.12 48.99
N GLU A 86 24.44 48.36 49.17
CA GLU A 86 25.40 48.73 50.23
C GLU A 86 24.90 49.93 51.05
N PHE A 87 25.18 49.94 52.36
CA PHE A 87 25.07 51.13 53.20
C PHE A 87 26.36 51.33 54.01
N GLY A 88 26.64 52.58 54.39
CA GLY A 88 27.99 52.96 54.82
C GLY A 88 28.35 52.52 56.22
N GLY A 89 27.47 52.80 57.19
CA GLY A 89 27.79 52.48 58.57
C GLY A 89 26.63 52.70 59.53
N ARG A 90 26.73 51.98 60.65
CA ARG A 90 25.84 52.09 61.80
C ARG A 90 26.38 53.16 62.75
N VAL A 91 25.68 54.29 62.86
CA VAL A 91 25.99 55.30 63.87
C VAL A 91 25.12 55.03 65.10
N TRP A 92 25.78 54.77 66.23
CA TRP A 92 25.16 54.62 67.52
C TRP A 92 25.21 55.95 68.27
N SER A 93 24.07 56.61 68.48
CA SER A 93 24.00 57.73 69.42
C SER A 93 23.81 57.18 70.83
N TYR A 94 24.78 57.40 71.72
CA TYR A 94 24.73 56.89 73.11
C TYR A 94 24.19 57.93 74.11
N TRP A 95 24.01 59.20 73.70
CA TRP A 95 23.60 60.28 74.61
C TRP A 95 22.71 61.33 73.92
N GLY A 96 21.49 61.51 74.43
CA GLY A 96 20.64 62.69 74.18
C GLY A 96 19.40 62.50 73.31
N ASP A 97 19.29 61.44 72.51
CA ASP A 97 18.20 61.25 71.54
C ASP A 97 17.77 59.77 71.41
N SER A 98 17.26 59.21 72.51
CA SER A 98 16.48 57.94 72.51
C SER A 98 17.13 56.69 71.90
N ASN A 99 18.48 56.63 71.77
CA ASN A 99 19.22 55.48 71.21
C ASN A 99 18.66 55.01 69.86
N HIS A 100 18.66 55.88 68.85
CA HIS A 100 18.20 55.50 67.51
C HIS A 100 19.37 55.03 66.62
N LEU A 101 19.05 54.14 65.68
CA LEU A 101 19.98 53.64 64.68
C LEU A 101 19.81 54.45 63.38
N SER A 102 20.77 55.32 63.05
CA SER A 102 20.79 56.00 61.74
C SER A 102 21.69 55.23 60.75
N LEU A 103 21.15 54.87 59.58
CA LEU A 103 21.92 54.32 58.46
C LEU A 103 22.46 55.48 57.61
N HIS A 104 23.79 55.64 57.53
CA HIS A 104 24.43 56.60 56.64
C HIS A 104 24.72 56.00 55.26
N VAL A 105 24.69 56.83 54.21
CA VAL A 105 25.21 56.49 52.87
C VAL A 105 26.73 56.34 52.93
N GLY A 106 27.27 55.31 52.27
CA GLY A 106 28.71 55.03 52.22
C GLY A 106 28.96 53.53 51.95
N SER A 107 30.22 53.11 52.06
CA SER A 107 30.63 51.72 51.88
C SER A 107 31.13 51.08 53.18
N GLY A 108 30.55 49.96 53.62
CA GLY A 108 31.05 49.27 54.82
C GLY A 108 30.17 48.21 55.47
N GLU A 109 28.84 48.21 55.27
CA GLU A 109 27.93 47.25 55.91
C GLU A 109 26.98 46.59 54.88
N TRP A 110 26.80 45.27 55.00
CA TRP A 110 26.04 44.44 54.05
C TRP A 110 24.74 43.93 54.65
N THR A 111 23.68 43.81 53.83
CA THR A 111 22.44 43.15 54.24
C THR A 111 22.64 41.64 54.41
N LYS A 112 21.77 40.99 55.19
CA LYS A 112 21.72 39.52 55.26
C LYS A 112 21.39 38.91 53.87
N ALA A 113 21.78 37.66 53.65
CA ALA A 113 21.48 36.93 52.43
C ALA A 113 19.96 36.89 52.13
N GLY A 114 19.60 37.25 50.90
CA GLY A 114 18.24 37.25 50.36
C GLY A 114 18.26 36.94 48.87
N GLY A 115 17.10 36.96 48.20
CA GLY A 115 17.03 36.84 46.72
C GLY A 115 16.91 35.42 46.16
N ARG A 116 16.80 34.37 46.99
CA ARG A 116 16.45 33.02 46.51
C ARG A 116 15.03 33.02 45.96
N HIS A 117 14.90 32.87 44.64
CA HIS A 117 13.62 32.79 43.94
C HIS A 117 13.71 31.72 42.83
N VAL A 118 12.55 31.37 42.26
CA VAL A 118 12.45 30.44 41.13
C VAL A 118 11.54 31.05 40.07
N HIS A 119 11.80 30.73 38.81
CA HIS A 119 10.98 31.14 37.68
C HIS A 119 10.25 29.93 37.10
N THR A 120 9.05 30.18 36.57
CA THR A 120 8.29 29.19 35.80
C THR A 120 8.35 29.56 34.33
N ILE A 121 8.74 28.62 33.47
CA ILE A 121 8.76 28.81 32.00
C ILE A 121 7.74 27.86 31.38
N ASN A 122 6.77 28.40 30.64
CA ASN A 122 5.82 27.62 29.87
C ASN A 122 6.35 27.42 28.43
N ILE A 123 6.56 26.17 28.01
CA ILE A 123 7.06 25.85 26.65
C ILE A 123 5.90 25.73 25.64
N GLY A 124 4.78 25.14 26.04
CA GLY A 124 3.62 24.91 25.17
C GLY A 124 3.64 23.60 24.38
N GLY A 125 2.54 23.33 23.66
CA GLY A 125 2.37 22.13 22.83
C GLY A 125 2.89 22.33 21.41
N HIS A 126 3.21 21.24 20.73
CA HIS A 126 3.61 21.24 19.33
C HIS A 126 3.15 19.96 18.63
N VAL A 127 3.11 19.98 17.30
CA VAL A 127 2.75 18.83 16.46
C VAL A 127 3.74 18.70 15.30
N HIS A 128 3.85 17.50 14.76
CA HIS A 128 4.65 17.20 13.58
C HIS A 128 3.77 16.60 12.50
N THR A 129 4.16 16.77 11.24
CA THR A 129 3.56 16.09 10.09
C THR A 129 4.56 15.11 9.51
N VAL A 130 4.09 13.94 9.08
CA VAL A 130 4.93 12.93 8.43
C VAL A 130 4.38 12.66 7.04
N TRP A 131 5.24 12.75 6.03
CA TRP A 131 4.91 12.36 4.66
C TRP A 131 5.17 10.86 4.47
N ILE A 132 4.14 10.09 4.10
CA ILE A 132 4.26 8.64 3.89
C ILE A 132 4.71 8.30 2.46
N GLY A 133 4.20 9.02 1.47
CA GLY A 133 4.53 8.82 0.06
C GLY A 133 3.63 7.81 -0.67
N PRO A 134 3.73 7.75 -2.02
CA PRO A 134 2.99 6.82 -2.85
C PRO A 134 3.49 5.39 -2.69
N HIS A 135 2.61 4.41 -2.84
CA HIS A 135 2.94 2.99 -2.89
C HIS A 135 2.03 2.26 -3.90
N GLY A 136 2.39 1.01 -4.24
CA GLY A 136 1.63 0.19 -5.18
C GLY A 136 1.51 -1.25 -4.70
N HIS A 137 0.76 -2.06 -5.46
CA HIS A 137 0.51 -3.47 -5.16
C HIS A 137 0.69 -4.32 -6.41
N VAL A 138 1.14 -5.55 -6.23
CA VAL A 138 1.13 -6.56 -7.30
C VAL A 138 -0.26 -7.21 -7.30
N VAL A 139 -0.86 -7.31 -8.48
CA VAL A 139 -2.14 -8.01 -8.68
C VAL A 139 -1.87 -9.22 -9.57
N ILE A 140 -2.26 -10.40 -9.10
CA ILE A 140 -2.16 -11.66 -9.83
C ILE A 140 -3.58 -12.14 -10.10
N VAL A 141 -3.86 -12.50 -11.35
CA VAL A 141 -5.12 -13.13 -11.76
C VAL A 141 -4.78 -14.56 -12.16
N ASP A 142 -5.18 -15.50 -11.32
CA ASP A 142 -4.95 -16.92 -11.57
C ASP A 142 -5.83 -17.43 -12.72
N GLN A 143 -5.41 -18.54 -13.33
CA GLN A 143 -6.17 -19.19 -14.38
C GLN A 143 -7.44 -19.82 -13.81
N ASP A 144 -8.57 -19.63 -14.49
CA ASP A 144 -9.84 -20.27 -14.17
C ASP A 144 -10.47 -20.83 -15.45
N GLY A 145 -11.02 -22.05 -15.35
CA GLY A 145 -11.66 -22.73 -16.47
C GLY A 145 -11.40 -24.23 -16.55
N ASN A 146 -12.02 -24.86 -17.56
CA ASN A 146 -11.87 -26.27 -17.87
C ASN A 146 -10.79 -26.47 -18.96
N PRO A 147 -10.32 -27.72 -19.18
CA PRO A 147 -9.38 -28.02 -20.28
C PRO A 147 -9.90 -27.68 -21.69
N GLU A 148 -11.22 -27.61 -21.89
CA GLU A 148 -11.86 -27.29 -23.17
C GLU A 148 -12.97 -26.25 -22.99
N THR A 149 -13.12 -25.39 -24.00
CA THR A 149 -14.24 -24.45 -24.14
C THR A 149 -15.42 -25.19 -24.76
N THR A 150 -16.44 -25.48 -23.95
CA THR A 150 -17.59 -26.28 -24.39
C THR A 150 -18.88 -25.47 -24.35
N VAL A 151 -19.79 -25.82 -25.26
CA VAL A 151 -21.21 -25.51 -25.16
C VAL A 151 -21.95 -26.76 -24.69
N LYS A 152 -23.19 -26.62 -24.20
CA LYS A 152 -24.02 -27.79 -23.89
C LYS A 152 -24.13 -28.69 -25.12
N ASN A 153 -23.75 -29.96 -24.97
CA ASN A 153 -23.68 -30.92 -26.06
C ASN A 153 -24.08 -32.32 -25.58
N ILE A 154 -24.35 -33.22 -26.53
CA ILE A 154 -24.63 -34.65 -26.31
C ILE A 154 -23.72 -35.43 -27.27
N ALA A 155 -23.07 -36.48 -26.76
CA ALA A 155 -22.18 -37.30 -27.55
C ALA A 155 -22.95 -38.22 -28.50
N PHE A 156 -22.58 -38.19 -29.80
CA PHE A 156 -23.05 -39.12 -30.82
C PHE A 156 -21.86 -39.71 -31.59
N ASN A 157 -22.01 -40.92 -32.08
CA ASN A 157 -21.03 -41.54 -32.96
C ASN A 157 -21.21 -41.02 -34.39
N TYR A 158 -20.22 -40.28 -34.90
CA TYR A 158 -20.19 -39.91 -36.31
C TYR A 158 -19.88 -41.13 -37.19
N ILE A 159 -20.81 -41.44 -38.08
CA ILE A 159 -20.68 -42.50 -39.09
C ILE A 159 -20.78 -41.92 -40.49
N VAL A 160 -20.24 -42.63 -41.46
CA VAL A 160 -20.34 -42.29 -42.89
C VAL A 160 -20.75 -43.55 -43.65
N ARG A 161 -21.65 -43.41 -44.62
CA ARG A 161 -22.04 -44.51 -45.49
C ARG A 161 -20.96 -44.75 -46.55
N LEU A 162 -20.58 -46.01 -46.77
CA LEU A 162 -19.52 -46.37 -47.71
C LEU A 162 -19.99 -46.44 -49.17
N ALA A 163 -21.20 -46.96 -49.40
CA ALA A 163 -21.87 -47.05 -50.70
C ALA A 163 -23.36 -46.72 -50.51
#